data_AF-A0A5J4Q1T8-F1
#
_entry.id   AF-A0A5J4Q1T8-F1
#
_cell.length_a   1.000
_cell.length_b   1.000
_cell.length_c   1.000
_cell.angle_alpha   90.00
_cell.angle_beta   90.00
_cell.angle_gamma   90.00
#
_symmetry.space_group_name_H-M   'P 1'
#
loop_
_entity.id
_entity.type
_entity.pdbx_description
1 polymer ?
#
loop_
_entity_poly.entity_id
_entity_poly.type
_entity_poly.pdbx_seq_one_letter_code
_entity_poly.pdbx_strand_id
1 'polypeptide(L)'
;YVNNVKVKFKGVNRHVHWPTSGRAVNRNISLNDALLIKEMNMNAVRMSHYSPDKHFLEICDSLGLYVLDELTGWQYPPYDTSIGREKVKELITRDANHPCVVIWDNGNEGGFNFELLPSYARYDIQKRAVIHPWLEEKDVNTYHYISYGVGTHFYFGGNKVFFPTEFLHGLYDGGHGAGLDDYWNLMYNNPLSAGGFLWDFADQGVVRDDKNGFMDTDGDHGADGILGPYREKEGSFYTIKEVWSPVYLEGTKFLPPSFDGKIKVQNRYHFTNLNQCSFSAEWVKFDYPSGKVSVTKAKLEVPDIAPGYVDYLKIETPADFTHYDALYLKAIDPYGKEIYTWTRTITTAGEYAQKLIPATANNTTKQEETVSEITFRAGNTKLVIDKAKGIINQIEVGGKTLPLTNGPCFTTGNLEISETKYFEENNAHIAEFWLRPQNTSGQKSTRNYIRISLLPSEWIALEYAFDVAGLYNHIGVTFDFPDSNVKSVKWLGNGPYRVWKNRMKGV
;
A
#
# COMPACT_ATOMS: atom_id res chain seq x y z
N TYR A 1 -16.70 15.56 18.47
CA TYR A 1 -16.02 16.86 18.30
C TYR A 1 -14.97 16.98 19.39
N VAL A 2 -13.83 17.62 19.10
CA VAL A 2 -12.79 17.95 20.07
C VAL A 2 -12.47 19.42 19.90
N ASN A 3 -12.58 20.22 20.97
CA ASN A 3 -12.40 21.68 20.92
C ASN A 3 -13.23 22.35 19.81
N ASN A 4 -14.49 21.96 19.68
CA ASN A 4 -15.43 22.39 18.63
C ASN A 4 -15.02 22.05 17.18
N VAL A 5 -13.97 21.27 16.98
CA VAL A 5 -13.56 20.78 15.67
C VAL A 5 -14.07 19.36 15.45
N LYS A 6 -14.60 19.12 14.26
CA LYS A 6 -15.04 17.80 13.83
C LYS A 6 -13.83 16.97 13.41
N VAL A 7 -13.30 16.21 14.36
CA VAL A 7 -12.18 15.29 14.12
C VAL A 7 -12.67 14.04 13.40
N LYS A 8 -11.85 13.54 12.46
CA LYS A 8 -11.96 12.18 11.92
C LYS A 8 -10.82 11.31 12.44
N PHE A 9 -11.16 10.15 12.97
CA PHE A 9 -10.23 9.14 13.43
C PHE A 9 -9.53 8.47 12.24
N LYS A 10 -8.22 8.55 12.27
CA LYS A 10 -7.28 7.78 11.46
C LYS A 10 -6.67 6.78 12.43
N GLY A 11 -7.45 5.77 12.78
CA GLY A 11 -7.23 4.92 13.94
C GLY A 11 -6.67 3.55 13.60
N VAL A 12 -6.11 2.88 14.61
CA VAL A 12 -5.71 1.48 14.55
C VAL A 12 -6.01 0.77 15.87
N ASN A 13 -6.38 -0.50 15.81
CA ASN A 13 -6.50 -1.36 16.98
C ASN A 13 -5.10 -1.84 17.41
N ARG A 14 -4.81 -1.81 18.71
CA ARG A 14 -3.49 -2.19 19.23
C ARG A 14 -3.61 -3.18 20.39
N HIS A 15 -3.08 -4.37 20.17
CA HIS A 15 -2.75 -5.31 21.24
C HIS A 15 -1.39 -5.00 21.88
N VAL A 16 -1.26 -5.32 23.17
CA VAL A 16 0.01 -5.23 23.90
C VAL A 16 0.78 -6.54 23.70
N HIS A 17 1.77 -6.52 22.81
CA HIS A 17 2.54 -7.72 22.46
C HIS A 17 3.98 -7.43 22.06
N TRP A 18 4.92 -8.28 22.46
CA TRP A 18 6.29 -8.33 21.98
C TRP A 18 6.76 -9.78 21.82
N PRO A 19 7.49 -10.14 20.74
CA PRO A 19 7.69 -11.56 20.40
C PRO A 19 8.38 -12.41 21.46
N THR A 20 9.31 -11.82 22.23
CA THR A 20 10.11 -12.55 23.23
C THR A 20 9.60 -12.41 24.67
N SER A 21 8.61 -11.54 24.92
CA SER A 21 8.07 -11.31 26.27
C SER A 21 6.54 -11.41 26.35
N GLY A 22 5.88 -11.75 25.23
CA GLY A 22 4.42 -11.78 25.12
C GLY A 22 3.84 -10.42 25.49
N ARG A 23 2.92 -10.40 26.45
CA ARG A 23 2.25 -9.17 26.89
C ARG A 23 3.06 -8.33 27.89
N ALA A 24 4.23 -8.78 28.33
CA ALA A 24 5.09 -8.02 29.22
C ALA A 24 5.96 -7.04 28.42
N VAL A 25 5.36 -5.95 27.95
CA VAL A 25 6.07 -4.91 27.21
C VAL A 25 6.65 -3.85 28.16
N ASN A 26 7.52 -2.99 27.63
CA ASN A 26 8.09 -1.86 28.37
C ASN A 26 7.76 -0.52 27.69
N ARG A 27 8.10 0.57 28.38
CA ARG A 27 7.86 1.95 27.90
C ARG A 27 8.51 2.25 26.56
N ASN A 28 9.67 1.67 26.25
CA ASN A 28 10.37 1.92 24.98
C ASN A 28 9.61 1.27 23.80
N ILE A 29 9.08 0.07 23.99
CA ILE A 29 8.22 -0.59 22.99
C ILE A 29 6.96 0.25 22.77
N SER A 30 6.30 0.69 23.85
CA SER A 30 5.14 1.58 23.75
C SER A 30 5.42 2.91 23.05
N LEU A 31 6.60 3.50 23.30
CA LEU A 31 7.03 4.73 22.63
C LEU A 31 7.26 4.48 21.14
N ASN A 32 7.91 3.37 20.79
CA ASN A 32 8.13 2.99 19.39
C ASN A 32 6.79 2.79 18.67
N ASP A 33 5.85 2.07 19.28
CA ASP A 33 4.52 1.83 18.71
C ASP A 33 3.80 3.16 18.45
N ALA A 34 3.76 4.07 19.43
CA ALA A 34 3.13 5.38 19.28
C ALA A 34 3.80 6.25 18.19
N LEU A 35 5.13 6.21 18.09
CA LEU A 35 5.87 6.92 17.04
C LEU A 35 5.59 6.36 15.64
N LEU A 36 5.45 5.04 15.51
CA LEU A 36 5.10 4.39 14.24
C LEU A 36 3.66 4.70 13.81
N ILE A 37 2.71 4.73 14.75
CA ILE A 37 1.34 5.20 14.52
C ILE A 37 1.38 6.63 13.95
N LYS A 38 2.13 7.53 14.61
CA LYS A 38 2.31 8.91 14.15
C LYS A 38 3.02 8.99 12.79
N GLU A 39 4.00 8.13 12.52
CA GLU A 39 4.73 8.09 11.25
C GLU A 39 3.81 7.71 10.08
N MET A 40 2.76 6.92 10.31
CA MET A 40 1.72 6.60 9.32
C MET A 40 0.66 7.69 9.17
N ASN A 41 0.87 8.89 9.74
CA ASN A 41 -0.09 9.99 9.76
C ASN A 41 -1.42 9.67 10.49
N MET A 42 -1.42 8.63 11.34
CA MET A 42 -2.54 8.30 12.21
C MET A 42 -2.69 9.30 13.36
N ASN A 43 -3.89 9.32 13.96
CA ASN A 43 -4.19 10.20 15.09
C ASN A 43 -4.95 9.52 16.24
N ALA A 44 -5.29 8.24 16.11
CA ALA A 44 -6.07 7.53 17.12
C ALA A 44 -5.63 6.08 17.30
N VAL A 45 -5.91 5.52 18.47
CA VAL A 45 -5.69 4.12 18.80
C VAL A 45 -6.86 3.60 19.63
N ARG A 46 -7.32 2.39 19.32
CA ARG A 46 -8.29 1.66 20.14
C ARG A 46 -7.58 0.55 20.88
N MET A 47 -7.88 0.42 22.17
CA MET A 47 -7.21 -0.54 23.05
C MET A 47 -7.91 -1.90 23.05
N SER A 48 -7.79 -2.63 21.94
CA SER A 48 -8.37 -3.96 21.77
C SER A 48 -7.71 -5.00 22.70
N HIS A 49 -8.40 -5.75 23.55
CA HIS A 49 -9.76 -5.53 24.09
C HIS A 49 -9.68 -5.42 25.61
N TYR A 50 -8.84 -4.50 26.07
CA TYR A 50 -8.47 -4.31 27.47
C TYR A 50 -7.75 -2.99 27.68
N SER A 51 -7.78 -2.51 28.91
CA SER A 51 -7.21 -1.21 29.26
C SER A 51 -5.69 -1.19 29.02
N PRO A 52 -5.14 -0.08 28.49
CA PRO A 52 -3.73 0.02 28.12
C PRO A 52 -2.81 0.02 29.34
N ASP A 53 -1.52 -0.20 29.08
CA ASP A 53 -0.46 0.11 30.04
C ASP A 53 -0.44 1.60 30.38
N LYS A 54 -0.20 1.94 31.66
CA LYS A 54 -0.13 3.33 32.13
C LYS A 54 0.86 4.18 31.32
N HIS A 55 2.04 3.62 31.04
CA HIS A 55 3.06 4.34 30.29
C HIS A 55 2.64 4.62 28.84
N PHE A 56 1.73 3.82 28.26
CA PHE A 56 1.23 4.07 26.91
C PHE A 56 0.28 5.28 26.90
N LEU A 57 -0.60 5.40 27.89
CA LEU A 57 -1.45 6.59 28.05
C LEU A 57 -0.63 7.88 28.27
N GLU A 58 0.42 7.83 29.10
CA GLU A 58 1.35 8.95 29.30
C GLU A 58 2.05 9.37 27.98
N ILE A 59 2.38 8.39 27.13
CA ILE A 59 2.96 8.65 25.81
C ILE A 59 1.92 9.25 24.87
N CYS A 60 0.68 8.73 24.85
CA CYS A 60 -0.42 9.25 24.04
C CYS A 60 -0.79 10.70 24.42
N ASP A 61 -0.77 11.04 25.71
CA ASP A 61 -0.95 12.41 26.18
C ASP A 61 0.14 13.34 25.63
N SER A 62 1.40 12.90 25.68
CA SER A 62 2.57 13.68 25.28
C SER A 62 2.68 13.86 23.76
N LEU A 63 2.46 12.77 22.99
CA LEU A 63 2.59 12.77 21.53
C LEU A 63 1.31 13.20 20.79
N GLY A 64 0.16 13.20 21.47
CA GLY A 64 -1.13 13.52 20.89
C GLY A 64 -1.69 12.39 20.03
N LEU A 65 -2.29 11.40 20.69
CA LEU A 65 -3.13 10.36 20.09
C LEU A 65 -4.48 10.32 20.80
N TYR A 66 -5.58 10.20 20.05
CA TYR A 66 -6.89 9.93 20.63
C TYR A 66 -7.00 8.46 21.01
N VAL A 67 -7.40 8.18 22.24
CA VAL A 67 -7.52 6.81 22.77
C VAL A 67 -9.00 6.48 23.00
N LEU A 68 -9.40 5.33 22.44
CA LEU A 68 -10.58 4.58 22.88
C LEU A 68 -10.09 3.58 23.91
N ASP A 69 -10.44 3.80 25.18
CA ASP A 69 -9.99 2.98 26.30
C ASP A 69 -11.07 1.96 26.68
N GLU A 70 -10.71 0.69 26.60
CA GLU A 70 -11.66 -0.42 26.62
C GLU A 70 -11.65 -1.16 27.95
N LEU A 71 -12.84 -1.36 28.51
CA LEU A 71 -13.05 -2.33 29.58
C LEU A 71 -12.77 -3.73 29.03
N THR A 72 -11.91 -4.47 29.73
CA THR A 72 -11.59 -5.84 29.34
C THR A 72 -12.85 -6.69 29.15
N GLY A 73 -13.03 -7.26 27.97
CA GLY A 73 -14.18 -8.10 27.67
C GLY A 73 -14.27 -8.36 26.18
N TRP A 74 -14.31 -9.63 25.79
CA TRP A 74 -14.42 -10.03 24.39
C TRP A 74 -15.38 -11.20 24.27
N GLN A 75 -16.42 -11.01 23.45
CA GLN A 75 -17.49 -11.97 23.21
C GLN A 75 -18.29 -12.36 24.46
N TYR A 76 -19.43 -13.02 24.23
CA TYR A 76 -20.32 -13.45 25.30
C TYR A 76 -19.74 -14.65 26.07
N PRO A 77 -19.90 -14.73 27.41
CA PRO A 77 -20.62 -13.78 28.27
C PRO A 77 -19.78 -12.57 28.71
N PRO A 78 -20.41 -11.41 28.92
CA PRO A 78 -19.73 -10.26 29.52
C PRO A 78 -19.45 -10.50 31.02
N TYR A 79 -18.74 -9.58 31.66
CA TYR A 79 -18.63 -9.59 33.11
C TYR A 79 -19.99 -9.55 33.80
N ASP A 80 -20.13 -10.34 34.86
CA ASP A 80 -21.22 -10.21 35.83
C ASP A 80 -21.30 -8.76 36.35
N THR A 81 -22.52 -8.26 36.55
CA THR A 81 -22.74 -6.85 36.90
C THR A 81 -22.02 -6.41 38.17
N SER A 82 -21.88 -7.27 39.19
CA SER A 82 -21.13 -6.94 40.41
C SER A 82 -19.65 -6.70 40.11
N ILE A 83 -19.00 -7.64 39.40
CA ILE A 83 -17.58 -7.57 39.03
C ILE A 83 -17.35 -6.44 38.02
N GLY A 84 -18.21 -6.30 37.02
CA GLY A 84 -18.11 -5.26 36.01
C GLY A 84 -18.17 -3.85 36.63
N ARG A 85 -19.01 -3.63 37.66
CA ARG A 85 -19.07 -2.33 38.37
C ARG A 85 -17.75 -2.00 39.09
N GLU A 86 -17.09 -3.00 39.67
CA GLU A 86 -15.78 -2.84 40.28
C GLU A 86 -14.71 -2.55 39.22
N LYS A 87 -14.71 -3.28 38.11
CA LYS A 87 -13.75 -3.09 37.01
C LYS A 87 -13.90 -1.73 36.32
N VAL A 88 -15.13 -1.26 36.09
CA VAL A 88 -15.37 0.09 35.54
C VAL A 88 -14.91 1.18 36.51
N LYS A 89 -15.11 0.99 37.83
CA LYS A 89 -14.57 1.92 38.82
C LYS A 89 -13.05 1.96 38.74
N GLU A 90 -12.38 0.81 38.70
CA GLU A 90 -10.91 0.72 38.62
C GLU A 90 -10.37 1.39 37.35
N LEU A 91 -10.94 1.07 36.18
CA LEU A 91 -10.59 1.65 34.88
C LEU A 91 -10.68 3.18 34.91
N ILE A 92 -11.86 3.72 35.24
CA ILE A 92 -12.10 5.16 35.13
C ILE A 92 -11.32 5.94 36.19
N THR A 93 -11.27 5.45 37.43
CA THR A 93 -10.51 6.16 38.49
C THR A 93 -9.02 6.19 38.21
N ARG A 94 -8.50 5.20 37.47
CA ARG A 94 -7.11 5.18 36.99
C ARG A 94 -6.90 6.18 35.85
N ASP A 95 -7.81 6.20 34.86
CA ASP A 95 -7.50 6.78 33.54
C ASP A 95 -8.25 8.07 33.17
N ALA A 96 -9.24 8.51 33.96
CA ALA A 96 -10.07 9.69 33.66
C ALA A 96 -9.30 11.02 33.56
N ASN A 97 -8.07 11.09 34.08
CA ASN A 97 -7.24 12.29 34.03
C ASN A 97 -6.37 12.38 32.77
N HIS A 98 -6.34 11.33 31.94
CA HIS A 98 -5.62 11.36 30.67
C HIS A 98 -6.43 12.12 29.61
N PRO A 99 -5.96 13.26 29.08
CA PRO A 99 -6.64 13.98 28.01
C PRO A 99 -6.66 13.21 26.67
N CYS A 100 -5.77 12.24 26.47
CA CYS A 100 -5.79 11.40 25.28
C CYS A 100 -7.04 10.51 25.19
N VAL A 101 -7.61 10.09 26.34
CA VAL A 101 -8.82 9.25 26.38
C VAL A 101 -10.03 10.10 26.01
N VAL A 102 -10.68 9.77 24.89
CA VAL A 102 -11.83 10.54 24.35
C VAL A 102 -13.14 9.78 24.37
N ILE A 103 -13.07 8.45 24.42
CA ILE A 103 -14.22 7.53 24.41
C ILE A 103 -13.87 6.34 25.31
N TRP A 104 -14.87 5.82 26.01
CA TRP A 104 -14.78 4.54 26.72
C TRP A 104 -15.48 3.44 25.93
N ASP A 105 -14.87 2.27 25.84
CA ASP A 105 -15.46 1.11 25.18
C ASP A 105 -15.89 0.10 26.25
N ASN A 106 -17.16 -0.33 26.25
CA ASN A 106 -17.70 -1.23 27.26
C ASN A 106 -17.50 -2.71 26.91
N GLY A 107 -16.32 -3.12 26.48
CA GLY A 107 -16.03 -4.47 25.96
C GLY A 107 -16.40 -4.63 24.48
N ASN A 108 -16.04 -5.77 23.87
CA ASN A 108 -16.12 -6.00 22.42
C ASN A 108 -17.04 -7.17 22.04
N GLU A 109 -17.73 -7.08 20.90
CA GLU A 109 -18.43 -8.21 20.23
C GLU A 109 -19.39 -9.02 21.13
N GLY A 110 -20.16 -8.34 21.99
CA GLY A 110 -21.08 -8.99 22.93
C GLY A 110 -20.47 -9.31 24.30
N GLY A 111 -19.19 -9.00 24.50
CA GLY A 111 -18.53 -8.96 25.81
C GLY A 111 -18.90 -7.75 26.66
N PHE A 112 -19.98 -7.06 26.30
CA PHE A 112 -20.44 -5.83 26.93
C PHE A 112 -21.65 -6.02 27.85
N ASN A 113 -21.76 -5.18 28.89
CA ASN A 113 -22.85 -5.23 29.88
C ASN A 113 -23.46 -3.84 30.10
N PHE A 114 -24.70 -3.63 29.64
CA PHE A 114 -25.40 -2.34 29.72
C PHE A 114 -25.72 -1.89 31.15
N GLU A 115 -25.81 -2.82 32.12
CA GLU A 115 -26.03 -2.50 33.53
C GLU A 115 -24.82 -1.76 34.17
N LEU A 116 -23.71 -1.65 33.44
CA LEU A 116 -22.51 -0.92 33.85
C LEU A 116 -22.56 0.57 33.48
N LEU A 117 -23.43 1.00 32.56
CA LEU A 117 -23.53 2.39 32.10
C LEU A 117 -23.66 3.43 33.24
N PRO A 118 -24.46 3.19 34.30
CA PRO A 118 -24.52 4.11 35.44
C PRO A 118 -23.18 4.28 36.16
N SER A 119 -22.30 3.28 36.11
CA SER A 119 -20.96 3.35 36.73
C SER A 119 -20.03 4.23 35.92
N TYR A 120 -20.06 4.15 34.58
CA TYR A 120 -19.32 5.07 33.73
C TYR A 120 -19.73 6.52 34.01
N ALA A 121 -21.04 6.80 33.99
CA ALA A 121 -21.58 8.12 34.29
C ALA A 121 -21.27 8.58 35.73
N ARG A 122 -21.12 7.67 36.68
CA ARG A 122 -20.78 7.99 38.08
C ARG A 122 -19.32 8.42 38.24
N TYR A 123 -18.39 7.67 37.65
CA TYR A 123 -16.96 7.86 37.90
C TYR A 123 -16.28 8.79 36.89
N ASP A 124 -16.78 8.89 35.66
CA ASP A 124 -16.20 9.82 34.68
C ASP A 124 -16.75 11.22 34.90
N ILE A 125 -15.88 12.10 35.42
CA ILE A 125 -16.21 13.51 35.66
C ILE A 125 -16.29 14.31 34.36
N GLN A 126 -15.68 13.83 33.28
CA GLN A 126 -15.68 14.49 31.97
C GLN A 126 -16.90 14.14 31.12
N LYS A 127 -17.66 13.10 31.52
CA LYS A 127 -18.87 12.63 30.83
C LYS A 127 -18.60 12.27 29.36
N ARG A 128 -17.49 11.57 29.12
CA ARG A 128 -17.14 11.08 27.78
C ARG A 128 -18.18 10.06 27.32
N ALA A 129 -18.27 9.90 26.00
CA ALA A 129 -19.13 8.89 25.42
C ALA A 129 -18.66 7.49 25.82
N VAL A 130 -19.62 6.60 26.05
CA VAL A 130 -19.38 5.17 26.21
C VAL A 130 -19.99 4.50 24.99
N ILE A 131 -19.21 3.69 24.28
CA ILE A 131 -19.67 2.93 23.12
C ILE A 131 -19.57 1.42 23.36
N HIS A 132 -20.24 0.67 22.51
CA HIS A 132 -20.19 -0.78 22.48
C HIS A 132 -19.70 -1.17 21.08
N PRO A 133 -18.39 -1.43 20.89
CA PRO A 133 -17.85 -1.94 19.63
C PRO A 133 -18.69 -3.10 19.07
N TRP A 134 -18.89 -3.11 17.75
CA TRP A 134 -19.80 -4.03 17.06
C TRP A 134 -21.30 -3.81 17.34
N LEU A 135 -21.74 -2.58 17.68
CA LEU A 135 -23.15 -2.28 17.96
C LEU A 135 -23.66 -1.01 17.26
N GLU A 136 -24.96 -0.99 17.01
CA GLU A 136 -25.71 0.23 16.67
C GLU A 136 -26.42 0.78 17.91
N GLU A 137 -26.08 2.02 18.27
CA GLU A 137 -26.70 2.74 19.38
C GLU A 137 -27.61 3.87 18.88
N LYS A 138 -28.15 4.68 19.79
CA LYS A 138 -29.07 5.77 19.45
C LYS A 138 -28.47 6.77 18.47
N ASP A 139 -27.27 7.26 18.76
CA ASP A 139 -26.64 8.39 18.05
C ASP A 139 -25.38 7.99 17.26
N VAL A 140 -24.86 6.78 17.50
CA VAL A 140 -23.63 6.25 16.91
C VAL A 140 -23.82 4.82 16.43
N ASN A 141 -23.08 4.45 15.39
CA ASN A 141 -22.96 3.09 14.90
C ASN A 141 -21.47 2.74 14.76
N THR A 142 -21.07 1.56 15.27
CA THR A 142 -19.66 1.12 15.34
C THR A 142 -19.44 -0.26 14.72
N TYR A 143 -20.31 -0.72 13.83
CA TYR A 143 -20.15 -2.01 13.16
C TYR A 143 -18.78 -2.17 12.49
N HIS A 144 -18.21 -3.36 12.63
CA HIS A 144 -16.93 -3.77 12.06
C HIS A 144 -17.07 -4.16 10.58
N TYR A 145 -15.95 -4.25 9.87
CA TYR A 145 -15.79 -4.96 8.59
C TYR A 145 -16.91 -4.74 7.57
N ILE A 146 -17.41 -3.50 7.47
CA ILE A 146 -18.49 -3.18 6.54
C ILE A 146 -18.00 -3.35 5.09
N SER A 147 -18.85 -3.86 4.21
CA SER A 147 -18.50 -4.02 2.80
C SER A 147 -18.58 -2.69 2.04
N TYR A 148 -17.66 -2.48 1.10
CA TYR A 148 -17.69 -1.34 0.20
C TYR A 148 -18.86 -1.49 -0.78
N GLY A 149 -19.57 -0.40 -1.06
CA GLY A 149 -20.82 -0.43 -1.81
C GLY A 149 -22.03 -0.44 -0.88
N VAL A 150 -22.77 -1.55 -0.82
CA VAL A 150 -24.05 -1.63 -0.08
C VAL A 150 -23.87 -1.32 1.41
N GLY A 151 -22.88 -1.93 2.07
CA GLY A 151 -22.61 -1.68 3.49
C GLY A 151 -22.28 -0.21 3.74
N THR A 152 -21.30 0.33 3.02
CA THR A 152 -20.96 1.75 3.11
C THR A 152 -22.14 2.69 2.81
N HIS A 153 -23.00 2.38 1.83
CA HIS A 153 -24.16 3.21 1.50
C HIS A 153 -25.18 3.22 2.64
N PHE A 154 -25.43 2.06 3.24
CA PHE A 154 -26.36 1.93 4.37
C PHE A 154 -25.88 2.73 5.58
N TYR A 155 -24.63 2.53 6.02
CA TYR A 155 -24.13 3.16 7.24
C TYR A 155 -23.78 4.64 7.08
N PHE A 156 -23.22 5.05 5.94
CA PHE A 156 -22.90 6.46 5.68
C PHE A 156 -24.08 7.28 5.12
N GLY A 157 -25.17 6.62 4.69
CA GLY A 157 -26.41 7.25 4.21
C GLY A 157 -27.53 7.36 5.26
N GLY A 158 -27.28 6.88 6.49
CA GLY A 158 -28.24 6.91 7.59
C GLY A 158 -28.35 8.28 8.27
N ASN A 159 -28.69 8.27 9.57
CA ASN A 159 -28.86 9.47 10.40
C ASN A 159 -28.00 9.47 11.67
N LYS A 160 -27.06 8.53 11.80
CA LYS A 160 -26.18 8.34 12.96
C LYS A 160 -24.73 8.65 12.59
N VAL A 161 -23.94 9.08 13.57
CA VAL A 161 -22.48 9.13 13.38
C VAL A 161 -21.98 7.70 13.20
N PHE A 162 -21.17 7.48 12.18
CA PHE A 162 -20.64 6.15 11.90
C PHE A 162 -19.11 6.17 11.84
N PHE A 163 -18.50 5.24 12.55
CA PHE A 163 -17.08 4.88 12.42
C PHE A 163 -16.91 3.42 12.81
N PRO A 164 -16.35 2.57 11.94
CA PRO A 164 -16.08 1.19 12.32
C PRO A 164 -14.96 1.15 13.37
N THR A 165 -15.21 0.46 14.48
CA THR A 165 -14.17 0.16 15.49
C THR A 165 -13.15 -0.86 15.01
N GLU A 166 -13.46 -1.58 13.91
CA GLU A 166 -12.54 -2.45 13.17
C GLU A 166 -12.91 -2.44 11.67
N PHE A 167 -11.97 -2.16 10.76
CA PHE A 167 -12.18 -2.30 9.32
C PHE A 167 -10.88 -2.61 8.58
N LEU A 168 -10.99 -3.13 7.35
CA LEU A 168 -9.86 -3.54 6.50
C LEU A 168 -8.87 -4.44 7.25
N HIS A 169 -9.27 -5.69 7.44
CA HIS A 169 -8.48 -6.71 8.13
C HIS A 169 -7.11 -6.94 7.47
N GLY A 170 -6.06 -6.99 8.28
CA GLY A 170 -4.68 -6.98 7.85
C GLY A 170 -4.02 -8.31 7.57
N LEU A 171 -4.76 -9.42 7.52
CA LEU A 171 -4.18 -10.75 7.41
C LEU A 171 -3.07 -10.84 6.35
N TYR A 172 -1.87 -11.22 6.78
CA TYR A 172 -0.61 -11.28 6.02
C TYR A 172 -0.26 -9.97 5.27
N ASP A 173 -0.66 -8.83 5.83
CA ASP A 173 -0.71 -7.45 5.29
C ASP A 173 -1.31 -7.32 3.87
N GLY A 174 -2.23 -8.23 3.55
CA GLY A 174 -2.93 -8.27 2.27
C GLY A 174 -4.17 -7.37 2.17
N GLY A 175 -4.60 -6.74 3.28
CA GLY A 175 -5.90 -6.04 3.34
C GLY A 175 -5.89 -4.58 3.79
N HIS A 176 -5.04 -4.19 4.75
CA HIS A 176 -5.06 -2.84 5.33
C HIS A 176 -5.00 -1.70 4.32
N GLY A 177 -3.99 -1.71 3.44
CA GLY A 177 -3.83 -0.71 2.40
C GLY A 177 -4.72 -0.95 1.18
N ALA A 178 -5.30 -2.15 1.04
CA ALA A 178 -6.11 -2.52 -0.11
C ALA A 178 -7.49 -1.85 -0.03
N GLY A 179 -7.79 -0.95 -0.96
CA GLY A 179 -9.04 -0.18 -0.98
C GLY A 179 -9.14 0.92 0.10
N LEU A 180 -8.09 1.16 0.90
CA LEU A 180 -8.09 2.21 1.93
C LEU A 180 -8.34 3.60 1.34
N ASP A 181 -7.80 3.90 0.16
CA ASP A 181 -8.03 5.18 -0.52
C ASP A 181 -9.51 5.39 -0.83
N ASP A 182 -10.21 4.35 -1.28
CA ASP A 182 -11.65 4.40 -1.59
C ASP A 182 -12.49 4.63 -0.32
N TYR A 183 -12.25 3.82 0.73
CA TYR A 183 -12.92 4.00 2.02
C TYR A 183 -12.63 5.38 2.61
N TRP A 184 -11.37 5.83 2.59
CA TRP A 184 -10.99 7.10 3.18
C TRP A 184 -11.59 8.28 2.42
N ASN A 185 -11.61 8.26 1.08
CA ASN A 185 -12.24 9.32 0.31
C ASN A 185 -13.75 9.39 0.56
N LEU A 186 -14.42 8.23 0.72
CA LEU A 186 -15.82 8.20 1.13
C LEU A 186 -16.02 8.78 2.54
N MET A 187 -15.25 8.27 3.52
CA MET A 187 -15.32 8.70 4.92
C MET A 187 -15.02 10.19 5.06
N TYR A 188 -13.98 10.69 4.39
CA TYR A 188 -13.56 12.08 4.49
C TYR A 188 -14.65 13.04 4.00
N ASN A 189 -15.31 12.73 2.88
CA ASN A 189 -16.35 13.57 2.29
C ASN A 189 -17.73 13.39 2.94
N ASN A 190 -17.92 12.38 3.79
CA ASN A 190 -19.21 12.14 4.43
C ASN A 190 -19.36 12.92 5.76
N PRO A 191 -20.49 13.64 5.96
CA PRO A 191 -20.75 14.42 7.16
C PRO A 191 -21.16 13.60 8.39
N LEU A 192 -21.51 12.33 8.26
CA LEU A 192 -21.78 11.43 9.38
C LEU A 192 -20.58 10.55 9.75
N SER A 193 -19.57 10.48 8.88
CA SER A 193 -18.35 9.73 9.17
C SER A 193 -17.47 10.43 10.21
N ALA A 194 -17.07 9.67 11.24
CA ALA A 194 -16.02 10.03 12.18
C ALA A 194 -14.69 9.32 11.91
N GLY A 195 -14.49 8.73 10.73
CA GLY A 195 -13.28 7.95 10.40
C GLY A 195 -13.44 6.46 10.72
N GLY A 196 -12.40 5.80 11.22
CA GLY A 196 -12.42 4.38 11.60
C GLY A 196 -11.09 3.87 12.16
N PHE A 197 -11.05 2.59 12.56
CA PHE A 197 -9.89 1.94 13.17
C PHE A 197 -9.49 0.64 12.43
N LEU A 198 -8.28 0.60 11.88
CA LEU A 198 -7.74 -0.57 11.17
C LEU A 198 -7.50 -1.76 12.13
N TRP A 199 -7.63 -2.99 11.63
CA TRP A 199 -7.35 -4.22 12.38
C TRP A 199 -6.19 -5.02 11.76
N ASP A 200 -4.99 -5.05 12.35
CA ASP A 200 -4.53 -4.33 13.54
C ASP A 200 -3.09 -3.76 13.43
N PHE A 201 -2.53 -3.24 14.52
CA PHE A 201 -1.26 -2.51 14.49
C PHE A 201 -0.03 -3.38 14.12
N ALA A 202 0.08 -4.59 14.68
CA ALA A 202 1.27 -5.43 14.52
C ALA A 202 0.97 -6.90 14.76
N ASP A 203 1.66 -7.78 14.01
CA ASP A 203 1.56 -9.22 14.15
C ASP A 203 1.90 -9.70 15.57
N GLN A 204 1.13 -10.67 16.04
CA GLN A 204 1.18 -11.22 17.39
C GLN A 204 1.99 -12.51 17.46
N GLY A 205 3.11 -12.58 16.71
CA GLY A 205 4.00 -13.74 16.70
C GLY A 205 4.81 -13.91 17.99
N VAL A 206 4.90 -15.14 18.51
CA VAL A 206 5.70 -15.50 19.67
C VAL A 206 6.95 -16.26 19.24
N VAL A 207 8.11 -15.92 19.81
CA VAL A 207 9.34 -16.68 19.59
C VAL A 207 9.28 -17.99 20.38
N ARG A 208 9.42 -19.11 19.66
CA ARG A 208 9.40 -20.47 20.18
C ARG A 208 10.81 -20.99 20.35
N ASP A 209 11.37 -20.84 21.56
CA ASP A 209 12.68 -21.40 21.91
C ASP A 209 12.71 -22.94 21.77
N ASP A 210 11.57 -23.60 22.02
CA ASP A 210 11.38 -25.04 21.80
C ASP A 210 11.41 -25.46 20.32
N LYS A 211 11.35 -24.48 19.40
CA LYS A 211 11.41 -24.68 17.94
C LYS A 211 12.56 -23.86 17.32
N ASN A 212 13.72 -23.81 17.98
CA ASN A 212 14.93 -23.12 17.49
C ASN A 212 14.70 -21.63 17.16
N GLY A 213 13.87 -20.93 17.95
CA GLY A 213 13.59 -19.51 17.75
C GLY A 213 12.57 -19.22 16.64
N PHE A 214 11.79 -20.21 16.23
CA PHE A 214 10.72 -20.04 15.24
C PHE A 214 9.71 -18.97 15.68
N MET A 215 9.32 -18.10 14.76
CA MET A 215 8.26 -17.11 14.98
C MET A 215 6.89 -17.76 14.72
N ASP A 216 6.10 -17.92 15.78
CA ASP A 216 4.82 -18.63 15.75
C ASP A 216 3.67 -17.62 15.90
N THR A 217 2.94 -17.37 14.81
CA THR A 217 1.71 -16.57 14.77
C THR A 217 0.45 -17.41 14.91
N ASP A 218 0.58 -18.71 15.20
CA ASP A 218 -0.52 -19.69 15.10
C ASP A 218 -1.19 -19.66 13.71
N GLY A 219 -0.37 -19.74 12.66
CA GLY A 219 -0.85 -19.62 11.28
C GLY A 219 -1.36 -18.21 10.97
N ASP A 220 -2.63 -18.12 10.58
CA ASP A 220 -3.33 -16.87 10.25
C ASP A 220 -3.98 -16.17 11.45
N HIS A 221 -3.99 -16.75 12.65
CA HIS A 221 -4.70 -16.16 13.79
C HIS A 221 -3.99 -14.98 14.47
N GLY A 222 -2.69 -14.79 14.20
CA GLY A 222 -1.87 -13.73 14.80
C GLY A 222 -1.02 -12.97 13.79
N ALA A 223 -1.37 -13.04 12.51
CA ALA A 223 -0.63 -12.41 11.41
C ALA A 223 -1.44 -11.29 10.74
N ASP A 224 -2.06 -10.43 11.55
CA ASP A 224 -3.04 -9.42 11.12
C ASP A 224 -2.51 -7.99 11.08
N GLY A 225 -1.22 -7.79 11.32
CA GLY A 225 -0.62 -6.48 11.54
C GLY A 225 -0.35 -5.68 10.28
N ILE A 226 -0.34 -4.34 10.43
CA ILE A 226 0.31 -3.43 9.46
C ILE A 226 1.83 -3.63 9.45
N LEU A 227 2.34 -4.11 10.58
CA LEU A 227 3.75 -4.31 10.85
C LEU A 227 4.01 -5.77 11.26
N GLY A 228 5.18 -6.27 10.92
CA GLY A 228 5.65 -7.57 11.41
C GLY A 228 5.86 -7.59 12.94
N PRO A 229 6.16 -8.77 13.53
CA PRO A 229 6.24 -8.93 14.98
C PRO A 229 7.29 -8.03 15.67
N TYR A 230 8.39 -7.67 14.97
CA TYR A 230 9.40 -6.71 15.46
C TYR A 230 9.26 -5.32 14.85
N ARG A 231 8.07 -5.00 14.35
CA ARG A 231 7.68 -3.70 13.77
C ARG A 231 8.33 -3.44 12.42
N GLU A 232 8.63 -4.52 11.69
CA GLU A 232 9.04 -4.45 10.30
C GLU A 232 7.94 -3.76 9.48
N LYS A 233 8.32 -2.76 8.68
CA LYS A 233 7.38 -2.00 7.86
C LYS A 233 7.00 -2.79 6.63
N GLU A 234 5.72 -3.10 6.49
CA GLU A 234 5.16 -3.77 5.32
C GLU A 234 4.54 -2.79 4.32
N GLY A 235 3.87 -3.31 3.28
CA GLY A 235 3.40 -2.48 2.18
C GLY A 235 2.26 -1.53 2.57
N SER A 236 1.39 -1.94 3.50
CA SER A 236 0.30 -1.08 3.95
C SER A 236 0.79 0.07 4.81
N PHE A 237 1.92 -0.06 5.51
CA PHE A 237 2.54 1.06 6.23
C PHE A 237 2.70 2.29 5.33
N TYR A 238 3.31 2.10 4.16
CA TYR A 238 3.54 3.18 3.19
C TYR A 238 2.24 3.68 2.56
N THR A 239 1.29 2.77 2.31
CA THR A 239 -0.04 3.09 1.76
C THR A 239 -0.81 3.98 2.72
N ILE A 240 -0.90 3.59 3.99
CA ILE A 240 -1.58 4.34 5.05
C ILE A 240 -0.92 5.71 5.21
N LYS A 241 0.42 5.75 5.24
CA LYS A 241 1.17 7.02 5.32
C LYS A 241 0.78 7.99 4.21
N GLU A 242 0.64 7.54 2.96
CA GLU A 242 0.17 8.39 1.85
C GLU A 242 -1.31 8.79 2.02
N VAL A 243 -2.21 7.81 2.17
CA VAL A 243 -3.67 8.01 2.14
C VAL A 243 -4.14 8.90 3.29
N TRP A 244 -3.57 8.70 4.47
CA TRP A 244 -3.90 9.45 5.67
C TRP A 244 -3.02 10.68 5.89
N SER A 245 -2.20 11.06 4.92
CA SER A 245 -1.51 12.35 4.94
C SER A 245 -2.50 13.51 5.20
N PRO A 246 -2.19 14.42 6.15
CA PRO A 246 -2.95 15.64 6.34
C PRO A 246 -2.71 16.68 5.23
N VAL A 247 -1.71 16.49 4.38
CA VAL A 247 -1.51 17.26 3.15
C VAL A 247 -2.00 16.42 1.98
N TYR A 248 -3.09 16.82 1.34
CA TYR A 248 -3.67 16.07 0.22
C TYR A 248 -3.46 16.82 -1.09
N LEU A 249 -2.73 16.20 -2.02
CA LEU A 249 -2.49 16.76 -3.34
C LEU A 249 -3.55 16.28 -4.33
N GLU A 250 -4.33 17.20 -4.87
CA GLU A 250 -5.32 16.88 -5.90
C GLU A 250 -4.65 16.62 -7.26
N GLY A 251 -5.36 15.90 -8.13
CA GLY A 251 -4.93 15.63 -9.50
C GLY A 251 -4.12 14.33 -9.68
N THR A 252 -3.75 14.07 -10.92
CA THR A 252 -3.04 12.84 -11.32
C THR A 252 -1.57 12.89 -10.88
N LYS A 253 -0.91 11.73 -10.85
CA LYS A 253 0.55 11.66 -10.63
C LYS A 253 1.36 12.22 -11.82
N PHE A 254 0.76 12.35 -13.00
CA PHE A 254 1.44 12.81 -14.20
C PHE A 254 1.34 14.34 -14.37
N LEU A 255 2.47 15.02 -14.56
CA LEU A 255 2.54 16.43 -14.92
C LEU A 255 2.63 16.55 -16.45
N PRO A 256 1.62 17.13 -17.10
CA PRO A 256 1.66 17.30 -18.55
C PRO A 256 2.68 18.39 -18.95
N PRO A 257 3.10 18.44 -20.23
CA PRO A 257 3.92 19.53 -20.75
C PRO A 257 3.32 20.93 -20.56
N SER A 258 2.01 21.03 -20.35
CA SER A 258 1.28 22.27 -20.07
C SER A 258 1.24 22.66 -18.58
N PHE A 259 1.95 21.95 -17.70
CA PHE A 259 1.97 22.23 -16.27
C PHE A 259 2.44 23.67 -15.98
N ASP A 260 1.64 24.42 -15.22
CA ASP A 260 1.84 25.85 -14.95
C ASP A 260 2.60 26.14 -13.64
N GLY A 261 3.19 25.10 -13.02
CA GLY A 261 3.88 25.22 -11.75
C GLY A 261 2.97 25.16 -10.52
N LYS A 262 1.66 24.92 -10.66
CA LYS A 262 0.74 24.91 -9.51
C LYS A 262 0.20 23.53 -9.18
N ILE A 263 0.38 23.10 -7.95
CA ILE A 263 -0.23 21.88 -7.41
C ILE A 263 -1.32 22.25 -6.43
N LYS A 264 -2.55 21.88 -6.75
CA LYS A 264 -3.70 22.09 -5.86
C LYS A 264 -3.57 21.19 -4.63
N VAL A 265 -3.67 21.78 -3.44
CA VAL A 265 -3.48 21.13 -2.15
C VAL A 265 -4.65 21.44 -1.23
N GLN A 266 -5.12 20.41 -0.53
CA GLN A 266 -6.09 20.53 0.54
C GLN A 266 -5.39 20.34 1.89
N ASN A 267 -5.61 21.28 2.81
CA ASN A 267 -5.20 21.10 4.20
C ASN A 267 -6.22 20.23 4.94
N ARG A 268 -5.84 18.98 5.21
CA ARG A 268 -6.62 18.00 5.99
C ARG A 268 -6.14 17.87 7.44
N TYR A 269 -5.31 18.78 7.96
CA TYR A 269 -5.15 18.94 9.40
C TYR A 269 -6.44 19.45 10.04
N HIS A 270 -6.61 19.17 11.33
CA HIS A 270 -7.72 19.71 12.12
C HIS A 270 -7.35 21.03 12.82
N PHE A 271 -6.07 21.23 13.17
CA PHE A 271 -5.62 22.36 13.99
C PHE A 271 -4.35 23.06 13.47
N THR A 272 -3.74 22.56 12.40
CA THR A 272 -2.44 23.04 11.89
C THR A 272 -2.60 23.68 10.53
N ASN A 273 -2.06 24.89 10.36
CA ASN A 273 -1.99 25.55 9.06
C ASN A 273 -0.80 25.01 8.25
N LEU A 274 -0.92 24.91 6.92
CA LEU A 274 0.18 24.41 6.10
C LEU A 274 1.40 25.34 6.07
N ASN A 275 1.26 26.64 6.35
CA ASN A 275 2.42 27.53 6.47
C ASN A 275 3.29 27.25 7.72
N GLN A 276 2.81 26.41 8.65
CA GLN A 276 3.60 25.92 9.79
C GLN A 276 4.42 24.67 9.42
N CYS A 277 4.08 24.01 8.32
CA CYS A 277 4.83 22.88 7.79
C CYS A 277 5.95 23.37 6.86
N SER A 278 7.01 22.57 6.73
CA SER A 278 8.08 22.81 5.76
C SER A 278 7.87 21.97 4.52
N PHE A 279 8.13 22.54 3.34
CA PHE A 279 8.01 21.83 2.08
C PHE A 279 9.27 22.02 1.23
N SER A 280 9.59 21.02 0.41
CA SER A 280 10.67 21.09 -0.58
C SER A 280 10.26 20.42 -1.88
N ALA A 281 10.69 21.01 -3.00
CA ALA A 281 10.45 20.49 -4.33
C ALA A 281 11.79 20.24 -5.06
N GLU A 282 11.93 19.10 -5.71
CA GLU A 282 13.13 18.71 -6.45
C GLU A 282 12.75 18.10 -7.80
N TRP A 283 13.26 18.68 -8.89
CA TRP A 283 13.15 18.11 -10.24
C TRP A 283 14.17 16.98 -10.40
N VAL A 284 13.75 15.84 -10.94
CA VAL A 284 14.50 14.57 -10.89
C VAL A 284 14.78 14.04 -12.30
N LYS A 285 16.01 13.61 -12.54
CA LYS A 285 16.39 12.81 -13.71
C LYS A 285 16.92 11.45 -13.26
N PHE A 286 16.42 10.39 -13.90
CA PHE A 286 16.89 9.04 -13.67
C PHE A 286 17.94 8.67 -14.72
N ASP A 287 19.08 8.15 -14.27
CA ASP A 287 20.02 7.39 -15.09
C ASP A 287 19.89 5.93 -14.68
N TYR A 288 18.92 5.23 -15.27
CA TYR A 288 18.65 3.84 -14.93
C TYR A 288 19.85 2.91 -15.15
N PRO A 289 20.60 2.98 -16.28
CA PRO A 289 21.79 2.15 -16.47
C PRO A 289 22.82 2.31 -15.34
N SER A 290 23.22 3.54 -15.01
CA SER A 290 24.22 3.76 -13.95
C SER A 290 23.65 3.66 -12.53
N GLY A 291 22.34 3.85 -12.37
CA GLY A 291 21.64 3.88 -11.07
C GLY A 291 21.74 5.20 -10.35
N LYS A 292 22.18 6.25 -11.04
CA LYS A 292 22.28 7.59 -10.47
C LYS A 292 20.96 8.33 -10.59
N VAL A 293 20.65 9.12 -9.58
CA VAL A 293 19.53 10.06 -9.58
C VAL A 293 20.11 11.46 -9.46
N SER A 294 19.77 12.34 -10.39
CA SER A 294 20.18 13.74 -10.35
C SER A 294 18.99 14.60 -9.95
N VAL A 295 19.19 15.49 -8.98
CA VAL A 295 18.13 16.37 -8.47
C VAL A 295 18.49 17.83 -8.66
N THR A 296 17.49 18.65 -8.97
CA THR A 296 17.59 20.11 -9.02
C THR A 296 16.53 20.70 -8.10
N LYS A 297 16.95 21.39 -7.05
CA LYS A 297 16.02 22.03 -6.10
C LYS A 297 15.22 23.12 -6.80
N ALA A 298 13.93 23.17 -6.53
CA ALA A 298 13.03 24.22 -6.97
C ALA A 298 12.63 25.10 -5.78
N LYS A 299 12.50 26.41 -6.01
CA LYS A 299 11.83 27.26 -5.04
C LYS A 299 10.35 26.86 -4.99
N LEU A 300 9.82 26.81 -3.79
CA LEU A 300 8.45 26.42 -3.51
C LEU A 300 7.82 27.46 -2.58
N GLU A 301 6.66 27.97 -2.96
CA GLU A 301 5.87 28.89 -2.15
C GLU A 301 4.63 28.17 -1.62
N VAL A 302 4.46 28.24 -0.30
CA VAL A 302 3.34 27.63 0.43
C VAL A 302 2.49 28.78 0.97
N PRO A 303 1.25 28.97 0.48
CA PRO A 303 0.38 30.02 0.99
C PRO A 303 -0.15 29.67 2.40
N ASP A 304 -0.82 30.64 3.00
CA ASP A 304 -1.52 30.49 4.28
C ASP A 304 -2.81 29.66 4.11
N ILE A 305 -2.69 28.34 4.24
CA ILE A 305 -3.80 27.40 4.04
C ILE A 305 -4.26 26.87 5.39
N ALA A 306 -5.31 27.48 5.95
CA ALA A 306 -5.91 27.08 7.21
C ALA A 306 -6.53 25.66 7.16
N PRO A 307 -6.71 24.97 8.31
CA PRO A 307 -7.39 23.67 8.39
C PRO A 307 -8.70 23.62 7.59
N GLY A 308 -8.86 22.62 6.72
CA GLY A 308 -10.06 22.40 5.90
C GLY A 308 -10.11 23.21 4.59
N TYR A 309 -9.20 24.15 4.36
CA TYR A 309 -9.15 24.96 3.14
C TYR A 309 -8.28 24.33 2.05
N VAL A 310 -8.44 24.87 0.84
CA VAL A 310 -7.79 24.43 -0.39
C VAL A 310 -7.15 25.63 -1.06
N ASP A 311 -5.92 25.48 -1.55
CA ASP A 311 -5.22 26.48 -2.37
C ASP A 311 -4.16 25.77 -3.23
N TYR A 312 -3.20 26.51 -3.78
CA TYR A 312 -2.15 26.00 -4.65
C TYR A 312 -0.76 26.19 -4.05
N LEU A 313 0.02 25.12 -4.02
CA LEU A 313 1.47 25.21 -3.93
C LEU A 313 2.02 25.74 -5.26
N LYS A 314 2.91 26.72 -5.21
CA LYS A 314 3.54 27.30 -6.41
C LYS A 314 5.00 26.88 -6.46
N ILE A 315 5.36 26.21 -7.55
CA ILE A 315 6.66 25.61 -7.77
C ILE A 315 7.33 26.38 -8.89
N GLU A 316 8.57 26.81 -8.66
CA GLU A 316 9.38 27.37 -9.73
C GLU A 316 9.68 26.30 -10.78
N THR A 317 9.16 26.51 -11.98
CA THR A 317 9.29 25.62 -13.12
C THR A 317 10.37 26.14 -14.07
N PRO A 318 11.47 25.39 -14.29
CA PRO A 318 12.39 25.66 -15.39
C PRO A 318 11.65 25.64 -16.73
N ALA A 319 12.06 26.49 -17.68
CA ALA A 319 11.46 26.53 -19.01
C ALA A 319 11.53 25.17 -19.74
N ASP A 320 12.51 24.33 -19.36
CA ASP A 320 12.76 23.00 -19.91
C ASP A 320 12.43 21.87 -18.91
N PHE A 321 11.47 22.08 -18.00
CA PHE A 321 11.11 21.08 -16.98
C PHE A 321 10.71 19.72 -17.60
N THR A 322 10.24 19.70 -18.84
CA THR A 322 9.90 18.48 -19.60
C THR A 322 11.11 17.58 -19.90
N HIS A 323 12.34 18.06 -19.71
CA HIS A 323 13.56 17.25 -19.76
C HIS A 323 13.81 16.43 -18.48
N TYR A 324 13.08 16.71 -17.39
CA TYR A 324 13.13 15.91 -16.17
C TYR A 324 12.15 14.73 -16.27
N ASP A 325 12.38 13.70 -15.46
CA ASP A 325 11.55 12.50 -15.45
C ASP A 325 10.47 12.55 -14.36
N ALA A 326 10.74 13.26 -13.27
CA ALA A 326 9.80 13.44 -12.18
C ALA A 326 10.05 14.72 -11.39
N LEU A 327 9.10 15.02 -10.51
CA LEU A 327 9.17 16.02 -9.45
C LEU A 327 8.93 15.32 -8.11
N TYR A 328 9.88 15.42 -7.20
CA TYR A 328 9.68 15.06 -5.80
C TYR A 328 9.15 16.27 -5.03
N LEU A 329 8.04 16.09 -4.33
CA LEU A 329 7.49 17.07 -3.41
C LEU A 329 7.47 16.45 -2.02
N LYS A 330 8.17 17.03 -1.06
CA LYS A 330 8.24 16.56 0.32
C LYS A 330 7.58 17.55 1.26
N ALA A 331 6.83 17.04 2.23
CA ALA A 331 6.30 17.82 3.34
C ALA A 331 6.80 17.29 4.69
N ILE A 332 7.14 18.20 5.59
CA ILE A 332 7.60 17.95 6.95
C ILE A 332 6.69 18.74 7.88
N ASP A 333 6.22 18.09 8.96
CA ASP A 333 5.35 18.70 9.94
C ASP A 333 6.08 19.75 10.82
N PRO A 334 5.36 20.52 11.65
CA PRO A 334 5.99 21.52 12.52
C PRO A 334 6.96 20.95 13.57
N TYR A 335 6.99 19.63 13.76
CA TYR A 335 7.86 18.92 14.70
C TYR A 335 9.08 18.28 14.00
N GLY A 336 9.29 18.56 12.71
CA GLY A 336 10.41 18.04 11.94
C GLY A 336 10.25 16.58 11.50
N LYS A 337 9.04 16.03 11.54
CA LYS A 337 8.75 14.67 11.06
C LYS A 337 8.23 14.71 9.64
N GLU A 338 8.72 13.79 8.80
CA GLU A 338 8.24 13.68 7.43
C GLU A 338 6.78 13.24 7.41
N ILE A 339 5.93 14.05 6.77
CA ILE A 339 4.54 13.71 6.46
C ILE A 339 4.53 12.70 5.32
N TYR A 340 5.11 13.09 4.18
CA TYR A 340 5.26 12.25 3.00
C TYR A 340 6.18 12.89 1.95
N THR A 341 6.69 12.09 1.01
CA THR A 341 7.33 12.56 -0.23
C THR A 341 6.55 12.00 -1.42
N TRP A 342 5.87 12.86 -2.16
CA TRP A 342 5.12 12.49 -3.37
C TRP A 342 6.02 12.56 -4.59
N THR A 343 5.85 11.59 -5.48
CA THR A 343 6.43 11.63 -6.82
C THR A 343 5.36 12.03 -7.83
N ARG A 344 5.63 13.09 -8.61
CA ARG A 344 4.85 13.43 -9.80
C ARG A 344 5.68 13.14 -11.05
N THR A 345 5.24 12.24 -11.92
CA THR A 345 5.96 11.84 -13.13
C THR A 345 5.79 12.87 -14.25
N ILE A 346 6.82 13.04 -15.07
CA ILE A 346 6.82 13.94 -16.23
C ILE A 346 7.05 13.12 -17.50
N THR A 347 8.05 12.22 -17.48
CA THR A 347 8.25 11.22 -18.53
C THR A 347 7.37 10.01 -18.24
N THR A 348 6.61 9.54 -19.22
CA THR A 348 5.86 8.28 -19.09
C THR A 348 6.81 7.07 -19.12
N ALA A 349 6.39 5.93 -18.57
CA ALA A 349 7.21 4.71 -18.60
C ALA A 349 7.57 4.28 -20.04
N GLY A 350 6.65 4.44 -21.00
CA GLY A 350 6.87 4.12 -22.40
C GLY A 350 7.91 5.03 -23.06
N GLU A 351 7.80 6.35 -22.86
CA GLU A 351 8.80 7.30 -23.36
C GLU A 351 10.17 7.07 -22.73
N TYR A 352 10.22 6.79 -21.42
CA TYR A 352 11.49 6.50 -20.75
C TYR A 352 12.13 5.21 -21.28
N ALA A 353 11.34 4.15 -21.47
CA ALA A 353 11.82 2.90 -22.04
C ALA A 353 12.38 3.09 -23.46
N GLN A 354 11.75 3.92 -24.30
CA GLN A 354 12.27 4.26 -25.63
C GLN A 354 13.63 4.96 -25.58
N LYS A 355 13.89 5.82 -24.57
CA LYS A 355 15.22 6.45 -24.38
C LYS A 355 16.33 5.45 -24.04
N LEU A 356 15.98 4.29 -23.48
CA LEU A 356 16.95 3.23 -23.13
C LEU A 356 17.37 2.39 -24.34
N ILE A 357 16.54 2.34 -25.39
CA ILE A 357 16.83 1.60 -26.61
C ILE A 357 17.71 2.49 -27.50
N PRO A 358 18.94 2.09 -27.86
CA PRO A 358 19.80 2.88 -28.73
C PRO A 358 19.11 3.14 -30.08
N ALA A 359 19.04 4.41 -30.51
CA ALA A 359 18.31 4.81 -31.70
C ALA A 359 18.83 4.20 -33.02
N THR A 360 20.05 3.68 -33.03
CA THR A 360 20.67 3.08 -34.22
C THR A 360 21.81 2.14 -33.82
N ALA A 361 21.60 0.84 -33.92
CA ALA A 361 22.71 -0.01 -34.37
C ALA A 361 22.30 -0.61 -35.72
N ASN A 362 23.22 -0.53 -36.70
CA ASN A 362 22.98 -0.92 -38.09
C ASN A 362 23.55 -2.31 -38.37
N ASN A 363 23.52 -3.22 -37.38
CA ASN A 363 23.96 -4.58 -37.63
C ASN A 363 23.02 -5.24 -38.65
N THR A 364 23.58 -5.92 -39.63
CA THR A 364 22.78 -6.80 -40.49
C THR A 364 22.31 -7.98 -39.67
N THR A 365 21.00 -8.20 -39.64
CA THR A 365 20.41 -9.37 -39.00
C THR A 365 20.47 -10.56 -39.96
N LYS A 366 20.85 -11.74 -39.46
CA LYS A 366 20.91 -12.98 -40.24
C LYS A 366 20.00 -14.03 -39.63
N GLN A 367 19.40 -14.85 -40.49
CA GLN A 367 18.61 -16.01 -40.12
C GLN A 367 19.27 -17.29 -40.63
N GLU A 368 19.32 -18.31 -39.77
CA GLU A 368 19.70 -19.69 -40.09
C GLU A 368 18.59 -20.60 -39.60
N GLU A 369 18.12 -21.53 -40.44
CA GLU A 369 16.99 -22.42 -40.11
C GLU A 369 17.41 -23.88 -40.20
N THR A 370 16.99 -24.67 -39.22
CA THR A 370 17.07 -26.13 -39.23
C THR A 370 15.66 -26.73 -39.13
N VAL A 371 15.58 -28.07 -39.11
CA VAL A 371 14.30 -28.77 -38.94
C VAL A 371 13.62 -28.38 -37.62
N SER A 372 14.39 -28.28 -36.53
CA SER A 372 13.87 -28.06 -35.17
C SER A 372 14.00 -26.62 -34.67
N GLU A 373 14.94 -25.84 -35.20
CA GLU A 373 15.30 -24.53 -34.64
C GLU A 373 15.41 -23.43 -35.71
N ILE A 374 15.12 -22.20 -35.30
CA ILE A 374 15.45 -20.99 -36.05
C ILE A 374 16.43 -20.15 -35.23
N THR A 375 17.50 -19.69 -35.86
CA THR A 375 18.57 -18.91 -35.25
C THR A 375 18.63 -17.53 -35.87
N PHE A 376 18.56 -16.49 -35.03
CA PHE A 376 18.81 -15.10 -35.42
C PHE A 376 20.16 -14.62 -34.90
N ARG A 377 20.87 -13.81 -35.70
CA ARG A 377 22.15 -13.21 -35.34
C ARG A 377 22.19 -11.73 -35.68
N ALA A 378 22.68 -10.91 -34.75
CA ALA A 378 22.94 -9.49 -34.95
C ALA A 378 24.13 -9.08 -34.07
N GLY A 379 25.17 -8.49 -34.65
CA GLY A 379 26.37 -8.10 -33.91
C GLY A 379 26.98 -9.28 -33.13
N ASN A 380 27.07 -9.15 -31.81
CA ASN A 380 27.59 -10.18 -30.90
C ASN A 380 26.50 -11.06 -30.28
N THR A 381 25.26 -10.92 -30.74
CA THR A 381 24.09 -11.58 -30.17
C THR A 381 23.57 -12.68 -31.09
N LYS A 382 23.37 -13.87 -30.50
CA LYS A 382 22.76 -15.04 -31.13
C LYS A 382 21.54 -15.45 -30.32
N LEU A 383 20.41 -15.62 -31.00
CA LEU A 383 19.14 -16.05 -30.44
C LEU A 383 18.70 -17.34 -31.14
N VAL A 384 18.46 -18.41 -30.38
CA VAL A 384 18.00 -19.71 -30.90
C VAL A 384 16.62 -20.02 -30.34
N ILE A 385 15.67 -20.30 -31.23
CA ILE A 385 14.26 -20.54 -30.90
C ILE A 385 13.85 -21.94 -31.37
N ASP A 386 13.18 -22.69 -30.49
CA ASP A 386 12.57 -23.98 -30.80
C ASP A 386 11.29 -23.77 -31.62
N LYS A 387 11.23 -24.32 -32.83
CA LYS A 387 10.11 -24.12 -33.76
C LYS A 387 8.84 -24.86 -33.33
N ALA A 388 8.99 -25.98 -32.62
CA ALA A 388 7.88 -26.83 -32.20
C ALA A 388 7.23 -26.33 -30.90
N LYS A 389 8.03 -25.71 -30.02
CA LYS A 389 7.59 -25.20 -28.71
C LYS A 389 7.37 -23.69 -28.69
N GLY A 390 7.97 -22.93 -29.61
CA GLY A 390 7.91 -21.47 -29.64
C GLY A 390 8.63 -20.81 -28.46
N ILE A 391 9.61 -21.50 -27.88
CA ILE A 391 10.42 -21.02 -26.75
C ILE A 391 11.84 -20.70 -27.19
N ILE A 392 12.51 -19.84 -26.43
CA ILE A 392 13.93 -19.52 -26.59
C ILE A 392 14.75 -20.65 -25.96
N ASN A 393 15.53 -21.35 -26.78
CA ASN A 393 16.46 -22.39 -26.33
C ASN A 393 17.80 -21.79 -25.87
N GLN A 394 18.25 -20.72 -26.52
CA GLN A 394 19.54 -20.10 -26.21
C GLN A 394 19.51 -18.61 -26.53
N ILE A 395 20.07 -17.81 -25.62
CA ILE A 395 20.53 -16.44 -25.90
C ILE A 395 22.01 -16.40 -25.58
N GLU A 396 22.83 -15.97 -26.54
CA GLU A 396 24.27 -15.81 -26.37
C GLU A 396 24.66 -14.38 -26.75
N VAL A 397 25.35 -13.67 -25.85
CA VAL A 397 25.81 -12.29 -26.06
C VAL A 397 27.31 -12.24 -25.78
N GLY A 398 28.12 -11.91 -26.79
CA GLY A 398 29.58 -11.82 -26.64
C GLY A 398 30.22 -13.12 -26.15
N GLY A 399 29.72 -14.27 -26.60
CA GLY A 399 30.20 -15.60 -26.23
C GLY A 399 29.73 -16.10 -24.86
N LYS A 400 28.81 -15.39 -24.19
CA LYS A 400 28.21 -15.81 -22.91
C LYS A 400 26.75 -16.17 -23.12
N THR A 401 26.35 -17.35 -22.65
CA THR A 401 24.95 -17.79 -22.65
C THR A 401 24.20 -17.19 -21.47
N LEU A 402 23.03 -16.59 -21.72
CA LEU A 402 22.09 -16.19 -20.68
C LEU A 402 21.27 -17.40 -20.24
N PRO A 403 21.10 -17.65 -18.93
CA PRO A 403 20.41 -18.83 -18.42
C PRO A 403 18.89 -18.63 -18.37
N LEU A 404 18.28 -18.18 -19.46
CA LEU A 404 16.82 -18.10 -19.61
C LEU A 404 16.32 -19.37 -20.28
N THR A 405 15.31 -20.01 -19.68
CA THR A 405 14.73 -21.27 -20.18
C THR A 405 13.21 -21.26 -20.11
N ASN A 406 12.55 -22.24 -20.74
CA ASN A 406 11.10 -22.50 -20.64
C ASN A 406 10.20 -21.29 -20.96
N GLY A 407 10.67 -20.35 -21.77
CA GLY A 407 9.88 -19.19 -22.19
C GLY A 407 10.35 -18.62 -23.52
N PRO A 408 9.61 -17.68 -24.12
CA PRO A 408 8.38 -17.08 -23.57
C PRO A 408 7.21 -18.07 -23.58
N CYS A 409 6.44 -18.12 -22.49
CA CYS A 409 5.18 -18.84 -22.45
C CYS A 409 4.12 -18.06 -21.67
N PHE A 410 2.85 -18.21 -22.01
CA PHE A 410 1.76 -17.56 -21.28
C PHE A 410 1.62 -18.17 -19.87
N THR A 411 1.35 -17.34 -18.87
CA THR A 411 1.14 -17.79 -17.48
C THR A 411 -0.20 -18.50 -17.27
N THR A 412 -1.08 -18.48 -18.28
CA THR A 412 -2.45 -18.98 -18.20
C THR A 412 -2.89 -19.65 -19.50
N GLY A 413 -3.87 -20.55 -19.42
CA GLY A 413 -4.68 -20.94 -20.58
C GLY A 413 -4.28 -22.24 -21.31
N ASN A 414 -3.31 -23.02 -20.82
CA ASN A 414 -2.85 -24.29 -21.41
C ASN A 414 -2.90 -24.28 -22.95
N LEU A 415 -2.05 -23.42 -23.54
CA LEU A 415 -2.09 -23.13 -24.96
C LEU A 415 -1.08 -24.00 -25.73
N GLU A 416 -1.41 -24.32 -26.99
CA GLU A 416 -0.56 -25.02 -27.95
C GLU A 416 -0.39 -24.20 -29.23
N ILE A 417 0.71 -24.41 -29.95
CA ILE A 417 0.97 -23.73 -31.22
C ILE A 417 0.02 -24.26 -32.29
N SER A 418 -0.65 -23.32 -32.96
CA SER A 418 -1.58 -23.58 -34.06
C SER A 418 -1.03 -23.16 -35.42
N GLU A 419 -0.18 -22.14 -35.45
CA GLU A 419 0.45 -21.62 -36.66
C GLU A 419 1.76 -20.91 -36.29
N THR A 420 2.75 -21.04 -37.15
CA THR A 420 4.04 -20.36 -37.02
C THR A 420 4.37 -19.62 -38.30
N LYS A 421 4.86 -18.39 -38.19
CA LYS A 421 5.31 -17.57 -39.33
C LYS A 421 6.70 -17.03 -39.07
N TYR A 422 7.49 -16.95 -40.13
CA TYR A 422 8.82 -16.34 -40.12
C TYR A 422 8.88 -15.31 -41.23
N PHE A 423 9.25 -14.09 -40.90
CA PHE A 423 9.32 -12.98 -41.86
C PHE A 423 10.29 -11.90 -41.38
N GLU A 424 10.63 -10.99 -42.28
CA GLU A 424 11.48 -9.84 -41.99
C GLU A 424 10.63 -8.56 -42.01
N GLU A 425 10.80 -7.71 -41.01
CA GLU A 425 10.17 -6.39 -40.92
C GLU A 425 11.17 -5.41 -40.30
N ASN A 426 11.32 -4.21 -40.88
CA ASN A 426 12.22 -3.16 -40.35
C ASN A 426 13.67 -3.65 -40.10
N ASN A 427 14.22 -4.48 -40.99
CA ASN A 427 15.54 -5.13 -40.89
C ASN A 427 15.71 -6.07 -39.68
N ALA A 428 14.62 -6.55 -39.08
CA ALA A 428 14.63 -7.56 -38.03
C ALA A 428 13.96 -8.85 -38.51
N HIS A 429 14.59 -9.99 -38.25
CA HIS A 429 13.95 -11.30 -38.43
C HIS A 429 13.00 -11.58 -37.27
N ILE A 430 11.79 -12.04 -37.59
CA ILE A 430 10.69 -12.24 -36.65
C ILE A 430 10.22 -13.70 -36.72
N ALA A 431 10.09 -14.33 -35.56
CA ALA A 431 9.39 -15.60 -35.38
C ALA A 431 8.06 -15.33 -34.65
N GLU A 432 6.94 -15.59 -35.31
CA GLU A 432 5.60 -15.40 -34.79
C GLU A 432 4.92 -16.76 -34.56
N PHE A 433 4.45 -16.99 -33.34
CA PHE A 433 3.75 -18.21 -32.92
C PHE A 433 2.33 -17.85 -32.51
N TRP A 434 1.33 -18.42 -33.18
CA TRP A 434 -0.09 -18.27 -32.85
C TRP A 434 -0.55 -19.43 -32.00
N LEU A 435 -1.10 -19.12 -30.82
CA LEU A 435 -1.40 -20.11 -29.79
C LEU A 435 -2.92 -20.25 -29.56
N ARG A 436 -3.41 -21.48 -29.49
CA ARG A 436 -4.82 -21.81 -29.21
C ARG A 436 -4.94 -22.65 -27.93
N PRO A 437 -6.11 -22.69 -27.27
CA PRO A 437 -6.35 -23.63 -26.18
C PRO A 437 -6.17 -25.09 -26.63
N GLN A 438 -5.54 -25.91 -25.80
CA GLN A 438 -5.50 -27.35 -26.01
C GLN A 438 -6.93 -27.92 -26.19
N ASN A 439 -7.06 -28.97 -26.98
CA ASN A 439 -8.34 -29.62 -27.33
C ASN A 439 -9.27 -28.81 -28.27
N THR A 440 -8.79 -27.71 -28.88
CA THR A 440 -9.50 -26.99 -29.97
C THR A 440 -8.94 -27.36 -31.35
N SER A 441 -8.68 -28.65 -31.54
CA SER A 441 -8.04 -29.20 -32.74
C SER A 441 -8.74 -28.76 -34.03
N GLY A 442 -7.96 -28.23 -34.97
CA GLY A 442 -8.43 -27.74 -36.27
C GLY A 442 -8.78 -26.25 -36.33
N GLN A 443 -8.89 -25.56 -35.18
CA GLN A 443 -9.09 -24.12 -35.15
C GLN A 443 -7.74 -23.38 -35.12
N LYS A 444 -7.59 -22.34 -35.94
CA LYS A 444 -6.44 -21.43 -35.84
C LYS A 444 -6.73 -20.36 -34.80
N SER A 445 -5.73 -19.98 -34.02
CA SER A 445 -5.84 -18.80 -33.16
C SER A 445 -5.87 -17.54 -34.01
N THR A 446 -6.72 -16.59 -33.64
CA THR A 446 -6.80 -15.26 -34.26
C THR A 446 -6.48 -14.14 -33.27
N ARG A 447 -6.16 -14.48 -32.02
CA ARG A 447 -6.04 -13.50 -30.93
C ARG A 447 -4.85 -13.71 -29.99
N ASN A 448 -4.39 -14.96 -29.79
CA ASN A 448 -3.21 -15.21 -28.97
C ASN A 448 -1.99 -15.45 -29.85
N TYR A 449 -0.96 -14.61 -29.68
CA TYR A 449 0.31 -14.80 -30.36
C TYR A 449 1.47 -14.33 -29.48
N ILE A 450 2.64 -14.89 -29.76
CA ILE A 450 3.93 -14.40 -29.27
C ILE A 450 4.82 -14.18 -30.50
N ARG A 451 5.43 -13.00 -30.60
CA ARG A 451 6.44 -12.65 -31.59
C ARG A 451 7.77 -12.43 -30.89
N ILE A 452 8.80 -13.08 -31.41
CA ILE A 452 10.17 -12.96 -30.93
C ILE A 452 11.01 -12.43 -32.08
N SER A 453 11.75 -11.34 -31.85
CA SER A 453 12.63 -10.77 -32.87
C SER A 453 13.97 -10.34 -32.30
N LEU A 454 14.99 -10.37 -33.14
CA LEU A 454 16.31 -9.82 -32.83
C LEU A 454 16.53 -8.57 -33.69
N LEU A 455 16.55 -7.41 -33.04
CA LEU A 455 16.71 -6.13 -33.69
C LEU A 455 18.17 -5.92 -34.14
N PRO A 456 18.42 -5.09 -35.18
CA PRO A 456 19.75 -4.61 -35.54
C PRO A 456 20.56 -4.03 -34.37
N SER A 457 19.87 -3.49 -33.35
CA SER A 457 20.45 -2.98 -32.11
C SER A 457 20.97 -4.05 -31.13
N GLU A 458 20.89 -5.33 -31.50
CA GLU A 458 21.16 -6.50 -30.65
C GLU A 458 20.13 -6.73 -29.53
N TRP A 459 19.09 -5.89 -29.45
CA TRP A 459 17.98 -6.10 -28.51
C TRP A 459 17.06 -7.20 -29.00
N ILE A 460 16.63 -8.05 -28.07
CA ILE A 460 15.58 -9.03 -28.32
C ILE A 460 14.25 -8.38 -27.95
N ALA A 461 13.34 -8.28 -28.92
CA ALA A 461 11.99 -7.79 -28.69
C ALA A 461 11.01 -8.96 -28.58
N LEU A 462 10.10 -8.83 -27.62
CA LEU A 462 9.04 -9.77 -27.35
C LEU A 462 7.71 -9.02 -27.41
N GLU A 463 6.89 -9.33 -28.40
CA GLU A 463 5.53 -8.81 -28.51
C GLU A 463 4.55 -9.96 -28.31
N TYR A 464 3.44 -9.71 -27.64
CA TYR A 464 2.44 -10.74 -27.42
C TYR A 464 1.05 -10.14 -27.30
N ALA A 465 0.07 -10.93 -27.69
CA ALA A 465 -1.34 -10.68 -27.42
C ALA A 465 -1.96 -11.95 -26.83
N PHE A 466 -2.92 -11.76 -25.94
CA PHE A 466 -3.71 -12.85 -25.38
C PHE A 466 -5.16 -12.40 -25.20
N ASP A 467 -6.06 -13.36 -25.33
CA ASP A 467 -7.46 -13.25 -24.95
C ASP A 467 -7.72 -14.18 -23.79
N VAL A 468 -8.18 -13.62 -22.68
CA VAL A 468 -8.36 -14.33 -21.42
C VAL A 468 -9.74 -14.01 -20.88
N ALA A 469 -10.52 -15.05 -20.60
CA ALA A 469 -11.85 -14.95 -20.01
C ALA A 469 -11.86 -15.63 -18.62
N GLY A 470 -12.40 -14.95 -17.62
CA GLY A 470 -12.48 -15.46 -16.24
C GLY A 470 -11.62 -14.68 -15.25
N LEU A 471 -11.43 -15.27 -14.07
CA LEU A 471 -10.66 -14.68 -12.97
C LEU A 471 -9.29 -15.35 -12.88
N TYR A 472 -8.24 -14.54 -12.88
CA TYR A 472 -6.85 -14.98 -12.78
C TYR A 472 -6.10 -14.10 -11.79
N ASN A 473 -5.21 -14.71 -11.01
CA ASN A 473 -4.35 -13.98 -10.08
C ASN A 473 -3.32 -13.11 -10.80
N HIS A 474 -2.83 -13.58 -11.96
CA HIS A 474 -1.94 -12.84 -12.86
C HIS A 474 -2.08 -13.36 -14.29
N ILE A 475 -1.81 -12.50 -15.27
CA ILE A 475 -1.83 -12.80 -16.70
C ILE A 475 -0.61 -12.14 -17.34
N GLY A 476 0.11 -12.86 -18.20
CA GLY A 476 1.29 -12.34 -18.86
C GLY A 476 2.10 -13.44 -19.53
N VAL A 477 3.37 -13.14 -19.80
CA VAL A 477 4.37 -14.05 -20.36
C VAL A 477 5.49 -14.23 -19.34
N THR A 478 5.99 -15.45 -19.19
CA THR A 478 7.03 -15.81 -18.23
C THR A 478 8.19 -16.57 -18.86
N PHE A 479 9.28 -16.64 -18.09
CA PHE A 479 10.51 -17.38 -18.35
C PHE A 479 11.01 -17.94 -17.03
N ASP A 480 11.76 -19.03 -17.07
CA ASP A 480 12.51 -19.52 -15.92
C ASP A 480 13.91 -18.90 -15.91
N PHE A 481 14.35 -18.50 -14.72
CA PHE A 481 15.72 -18.06 -14.46
C PHE A 481 16.19 -18.72 -13.16
N PRO A 482 17.41 -19.30 -13.09
CA PRO A 482 17.88 -19.96 -11.88
C PRO A 482 18.01 -19.00 -10.69
N ASP A 483 17.26 -19.23 -9.62
CA ASP A 483 17.28 -18.41 -8.40
C ASP A 483 18.69 -18.24 -7.82
N SER A 484 19.51 -19.30 -7.87
CA SER A 484 20.90 -19.28 -7.41
C SER A 484 21.80 -18.29 -8.14
N ASN A 485 21.37 -17.82 -9.33
CA ASN A 485 22.08 -16.83 -10.12
C ASN A 485 21.59 -15.39 -9.86
N VAL A 486 20.47 -15.21 -9.16
CA VAL A 486 19.92 -13.88 -8.84
C VAL A 486 20.60 -13.34 -7.58
N LYS A 487 21.48 -12.34 -7.75
CA LYS A 487 22.13 -11.66 -6.63
C LYS A 487 21.35 -10.44 -6.12
N SER A 488 20.70 -9.74 -7.05
CA SER A 488 19.97 -8.50 -6.79
C SER A 488 19.09 -8.15 -7.98
N VAL A 489 18.01 -7.42 -7.74
CA VAL A 489 17.18 -6.80 -8.79
C VAL A 489 17.31 -5.29 -8.68
N LYS A 490 17.47 -4.63 -9.82
CA LYS A 490 17.36 -3.18 -9.95
C LYS A 490 16.11 -2.88 -10.75
N TRP A 491 15.29 -1.96 -10.26
CA TRP A 491 13.98 -1.65 -10.81
C TRP A 491 13.76 -0.14 -10.78
N LEU A 492 13.21 0.41 -11.86
CA LEU A 492 12.69 1.77 -11.90
C LEU A 492 11.17 1.70 -12.11
N GLY A 493 10.43 1.99 -11.06
CA GLY A 493 8.98 1.98 -11.04
C GLY A 493 8.48 2.19 -9.61
N ASN A 494 7.19 1.95 -9.39
CA ASN A 494 6.56 2.14 -8.07
C ASN A 494 7.18 1.21 -7.01
N GLY A 495 7.47 1.75 -5.82
CA GLY A 495 8.11 1.07 -4.70
C GLY A 495 8.07 1.96 -3.45
N PRO A 496 8.79 1.67 -2.36
CA PRO A 496 9.86 0.68 -2.23
C PRO A 496 9.36 -0.74 -1.96
N TYR A 497 8.08 -0.92 -1.59
CA TYR A 497 7.49 -2.24 -1.31
C TYR A 497 6.62 -2.74 -2.47
N ARG A 498 6.11 -3.97 -2.36
CA ARG A 498 5.24 -4.59 -3.35
C ARG A 498 3.94 -3.80 -3.53
N VAL A 499 3.66 -3.43 -4.77
CA VAL A 499 2.47 -2.64 -5.18
C VAL A 499 1.51 -3.57 -5.92
N TRP A 500 0.23 -3.53 -5.53
CA TRP A 500 -0.82 -4.39 -6.09
C TRP A 500 -1.92 -3.53 -6.72
N LYS A 501 -2.70 -4.11 -7.64
CA LYS A 501 -3.76 -3.38 -8.39
C LYS A 501 -4.78 -2.68 -7.48
N ASN A 502 -5.03 -3.24 -6.30
CA ASN A 502 -5.93 -2.70 -5.27
C ASN A 502 -5.21 -1.89 -4.17
N ARG A 503 -3.88 -1.73 -4.25
CA ARG A 503 -3.03 -0.96 -3.33
C ARG A 503 -1.97 -0.19 -4.14
N MET A 504 -2.39 0.90 -4.77
CA MET A 504 -1.58 1.72 -5.67
C MET A 504 -0.98 2.98 -5.03
N LYS A 505 -1.26 3.19 -3.73
CA LYS A 505 -0.72 4.26 -2.89
C LYS A 505 0.47 3.72 -2.08
N GLY A 506 1.23 4.61 -1.46
CA GLY A 506 2.46 4.31 -0.76
C GLY A 506 3.67 4.18 -1.67
N VAL A 507 3.68 4.90 -2.82
CA VAL A 507 4.65 4.71 -3.91
C VAL A 507 5.35 5.96 -4.40
#